data_AF-A0AAN1NPU2-F1
#
_entry.id   AF-A0AAN1NPU2-F1
#
_cell.length_a   1.000
_cell.length_b   1.000
_cell.length_c   1.000
_cell.angle_alpha   90.00
_cell.angle_beta   90.00
_cell.angle_gamma   90.00
#
_symmetry.space_group_name_H-M   'P 1'
#
loop_
_entity.id
_entity.type
_entity.pdbx_description
1 polymer ?
#
loop_
_entity_poly.entity_id
_entity_poly.type
_entity_poly.pdbx_seq_one_letter_code
_entity_poly.pdbx_strand_id
1 'polypeptide(L)'
;MMDNLRAASNHVVLKIILGLIIVSFVLTGVGNYLIGGNNDYAAKVNGQEISRGQLEQAFNSERSRQQQMLGDQFSQLASNDGFMQQMRQQALSQLIDQALLDSYIKELHLSISDDQVKQAIFNQQAFQTNGKFDNAKYLALIGNMGFSADQYAEALRKQLSNQQLINAVANTDFTLKGEASKLVDLVSQQRDIRQATLDVNALMAKQSVTDDEISQYYQQHKTSFMAPEQFRVSYILMDAASMQQDASEADIQAWYDQHKADYSQPQRNRYSVIQTKTEADANAVLAQLKGGANFADVAKAKSIDPISARKGGDMGWLEPSTTPDELKNAGLTEKGQMSGVIKSSVGFLVVRLDDIQPEQVKPLDEVRSAVAAKVKQEKGVDAFYKLQQKVSEAASNDNESLAGAEQASGLKAKETGWFSQDTLPDALNFDAVKQAIFNGGLVGQNGAPGNNSDIITVDGDRAFVLRISEHKPEAVKPLEQVKAQITDTLKHDKATQQAKAQADKLLTDLKAGKLDALTAAGLTLSASKTVDRNAQDPVAQAAFNLPQPADNKPSWGVSEDMQGNVVLVAVDKVKTGSMPQAQIDEMVKGVTQNNAQLTFEALLQNLRKEAKIKYGAAAQMQ
;
A
#
# COMPACT_ATOMS: atom_id res chain seq x y z
N MET A 1 -44.37 16.43 -29.03
CA MET A 1 -43.56 15.19 -29.07
C MET A 1 -44.19 14.04 -28.26
N MET A 2 -44.75 14.29 -27.07
CA MET A 2 -45.47 13.29 -26.27
C MET A 2 -46.79 12.80 -26.89
N ASP A 3 -47.49 13.63 -27.67
CA ASP A 3 -48.75 13.21 -28.31
C ASP A 3 -48.55 12.30 -29.54
N ASN A 4 -47.42 12.42 -30.24
CA ASN A 4 -47.03 11.50 -31.31
C ASN A 4 -46.61 10.12 -30.76
N LEU A 5 -46.12 10.04 -29.52
CA LEU A 5 -45.84 8.79 -28.82
C LEU A 5 -47.12 8.07 -28.37
N ARG A 6 -48.17 8.80 -27.99
CA ARG A 6 -49.48 8.22 -27.66
C ARG A 6 -50.21 7.66 -28.89
N ALA A 7 -50.14 8.36 -30.03
CA ALA A 7 -50.71 7.89 -31.29
C ALA A 7 -50.00 6.64 -31.86
N ALA A 8 -48.68 6.50 -31.64
CA ALA A 8 -47.92 5.32 -32.05
C ALA A 8 -48.21 4.06 -31.20
N SER A 9 -48.65 4.20 -29.94
CA SER A 9 -48.87 3.05 -29.03
C SER A 9 -50.06 2.16 -29.43
N ASN A 10 -50.96 2.63 -30.30
CA ASN A 10 -52.11 1.87 -30.79
C ASN A 10 -51.89 1.18 -32.14
N HIS A 11 -50.73 1.32 -32.77
CA HIS A 11 -50.41 0.59 -34.00
C HIS A 11 -50.12 -0.89 -33.68
N VAL A 12 -50.90 -1.79 -34.31
CA VAL A 12 -50.79 -3.25 -34.12
C VAL A 12 -49.35 -3.77 -34.34
N VAL A 13 -48.62 -3.18 -35.28
CA VAL A 13 -47.21 -3.52 -35.59
C VAL A 13 -46.29 -3.25 -34.39
N LEU A 14 -46.49 -2.16 -33.65
CA LEU A 14 -45.69 -1.85 -32.46
C LEU A 14 -45.97 -2.83 -31.32
N LYS A 15 -47.23 -3.28 -31.17
CA LYS A 15 -47.61 -4.29 -30.18
C LYS A 15 -47.02 -5.67 -30.50
N ILE A 16 -46.88 -6.01 -31.79
CA ILE A 16 -46.22 -7.25 -32.23
C ILE A 16 -44.71 -7.19 -31.96
N ILE A 17 -44.06 -6.06 -32.24
CA ILE A 17 -42.62 -5.87 -31.94
C ILE A 17 -42.37 -5.89 -30.43
N LEU A 18 -43.19 -5.19 -29.64
CA LEU A 18 -43.07 -5.21 -28.18
C LEU A 18 -43.35 -6.62 -27.61
N GLY A 19 -44.31 -7.34 -28.18
CA GLY A 19 -44.60 -8.73 -27.86
C GLY A 19 -43.43 -9.66 -28.18
N LEU A 20 -42.76 -9.48 -29.32
CA LEU A 20 -41.55 -10.23 -29.70
C LEU A 20 -40.34 -9.89 -28.82
N ILE A 21 -40.19 -8.64 -28.37
CA ILE A 21 -39.15 -8.24 -27.41
C ILE A 21 -39.45 -8.84 -26.03
N ILE A 22 -40.70 -8.80 -25.56
CA ILE A 22 -41.08 -9.42 -24.29
C ILE A 22 -40.88 -10.93 -24.34
N VAL A 23 -41.30 -11.57 -25.44
CA VAL A 23 -41.10 -13.01 -25.67
C VAL A 23 -39.63 -13.36 -25.81
N SER A 24 -38.80 -12.50 -26.43
CA SER A 24 -37.35 -12.71 -26.47
C SER A 24 -36.71 -12.56 -25.09
N PHE A 25 -37.12 -11.59 -24.27
CA PHE A 25 -36.65 -11.45 -22.87
C PHE A 25 -37.06 -12.63 -21.98
N VAL A 26 -38.22 -13.23 -22.26
CA VAL A 26 -38.68 -14.45 -21.57
C VAL A 26 -37.91 -15.70 -22.07
N LEU A 27 -37.59 -15.78 -23.37
CA LEU A 27 -36.86 -16.90 -23.97
C LEU A 27 -35.33 -16.82 -23.80
N THR A 28 -34.75 -15.64 -23.57
CA THR A 28 -33.30 -15.44 -23.32
C THR A 28 -32.92 -15.44 -21.83
N GLY A 29 -33.88 -15.62 -20.92
CA GLY A 29 -33.58 -16.02 -19.54
C GLY A 29 -33.35 -14.90 -18.52
N VAL A 30 -33.82 -13.67 -18.76
CA VAL A 30 -33.65 -12.56 -17.79
C VAL A 30 -34.50 -12.76 -16.52
N GLY A 31 -35.51 -13.64 -16.56
CA GLY A 31 -36.32 -14.02 -15.39
C GLY A 31 -35.55 -14.78 -14.29
N ASN A 32 -34.44 -15.45 -14.63
CA ASN A 32 -33.59 -16.15 -13.65
C ASN A 32 -32.72 -15.19 -12.81
N TYR A 33 -32.64 -13.91 -13.17
CA TYR A 33 -31.85 -12.92 -12.45
C TYR A 33 -32.63 -12.23 -11.32
N LEU A 34 -33.98 -12.29 -11.37
CA LEU A 34 -34.86 -11.59 -10.41
C LEU A 34 -35.59 -12.54 -9.46
N ILE A 35 -35.69 -13.83 -9.81
CA ILE A 35 -36.25 -14.88 -8.95
C ILE A 35 -35.10 -15.83 -8.65
N GLY A 36 -34.46 -15.65 -7.49
CA GLY A 36 -33.33 -16.48 -7.04
C GLY A 36 -33.66 -17.96 -7.17
N GLY A 37 -33.00 -18.63 -8.12
CA GLY A 37 -33.10 -20.08 -8.27
C GLY A 37 -32.56 -20.79 -7.02
N ASN A 38 -33.03 -22.01 -6.77
CA ASN A 38 -32.72 -22.85 -5.59
C ASN A 38 -31.22 -23.08 -5.25
N ASN A 39 -30.27 -22.51 -6.00
CA ASN A 39 -28.82 -22.66 -5.85
C ASN A 39 -28.00 -21.34 -5.96
N ASP A 40 -28.59 -20.16 -5.75
CA ASP A 40 -27.88 -18.86 -5.77
C ASP A 40 -27.06 -18.56 -4.49
N TYR A 41 -26.26 -19.54 -4.06
CA TYR A 41 -25.35 -19.43 -2.92
C TYR A 41 -23.92 -19.81 -3.34
N ALA A 42 -22.93 -19.34 -2.59
CA ALA A 42 -21.53 -19.68 -2.80
C ALA A 42 -21.22 -21.06 -2.21
N ALA A 43 -21.61 -21.31 -0.96
CA ALA A 43 -21.50 -22.63 -0.34
C ALA A 43 -22.55 -22.83 0.76
N LYS A 44 -22.80 -24.08 1.14
CA LYS A 44 -23.55 -24.47 2.33
C LYS A 44 -22.66 -25.32 3.22
N VAL A 45 -22.46 -24.90 4.46
CA VAL A 45 -21.60 -25.56 5.45
C VAL A 45 -22.49 -26.02 6.59
N ASN A 46 -22.66 -27.34 6.78
CA ASN A 46 -23.54 -27.91 7.81
C ASN A 46 -24.98 -27.35 7.79
N GLY A 47 -25.46 -26.96 6.60
CA GLY A 47 -26.79 -26.36 6.42
C GLY A 47 -26.82 -24.83 6.54
N GLN A 48 -25.76 -24.18 7.03
CA GLN A 48 -25.61 -22.72 6.99
C GLN A 48 -25.21 -22.27 5.59
N GLU A 49 -26.00 -21.36 5.00
CA GLU A 49 -25.75 -20.82 3.66
C GLU A 49 -24.76 -19.65 3.71
N ILE A 50 -23.76 -19.70 2.84
CA ILE A 50 -22.87 -18.59 2.49
C ILE A 50 -23.39 -18.03 1.17
N SER A 51 -23.97 -16.83 1.23
CA SER A 51 -24.60 -16.20 0.07
C SER A 51 -23.55 -15.69 -0.93
N ARG A 52 -23.99 -15.45 -2.17
CA ARG A 52 -23.15 -14.80 -3.19
C ARG A 52 -22.66 -13.41 -2.74
N GLY A 53 -23.53 -12.63 -2.12
CA GLY A 53 -23.19 -11.29 -1.62
C GLY A 53 -22.08 -11.32 -0.56
N GLN A 54 -22.07 -12.34 0.32
CA GLN A 54 -21.00 -12.51 1.30
C GLN A 54 -19.66 -12.81 0.62
N LEU A 55 -19.65 -13.67 -0.41
CA LEU A 55 -18.44 -13.96 -1.17
C LEU A 55 -17.91 -12.73 -1.92
N GLU A 56 -18.79 -11.97 -2.56
CA GLU A 56 -18.41 -10.74 -3.27
C GLU A 56 -17.85 -9.68 -2.32
N GLN A 57 -18.46 -9.53 -1.14
CA GLN A 57 -17.95 -8.62 -0.11
C GLN A 57 -16.56 -9.06 0.40
N ALA A 58 -16.39 -10.34 0.75
CA ALA A 58 -15.11 -10.88 1.21
C ALA A 58 -14.01 -10.74 0.15
N PHE A 59 -14.33 -11.03 -1.11
CA PHE A 59 -13.42 -10.85 -2.24
C PHE A 59 -13.00 -9.39 -2.44
N ASN A 60 -13.94 -8.45 -2.36
CA ASN A 60 -13.64 -7.02 -2.50
C ASN A 60 -12.78 -6.51 -1.34
N SER A 61 -13.03 -6.96 -0.11
CA SER A 61 -12.19 -6.63 1.06
C SER A 61 -10.77 -7.16 0.90
N GLU A 62 -10.61 -8.40 0.44
CA GLU A 62 -9.31 -9.00 0.15
C GLU A 62 -8.56 -8.23 -0.94
N ARG A 63 -9.26 -7.88 -2.03
CA ARG A 63 -8.72 -7.05 -3.11
C ARG A 63 -8.22 -5.70 -2.61
N SER A 64 -9.02 -4.98 -1.83
CA SER A 64 -8.63 -3.68 -1.29
C SER A 64 -7.41 -3.79 -0.38
N ARG A 65 -7.33 -4.83 0.45
CA ARG A 65 -6.15 -5.07 1.30
C ARG A 65 -4.88 -5.32 0.48
N GLN A 66 -4.98 -6.16 -0.55
CA GLN A 66 -3.85 -6.46 -1.43
C GLN A 66 -3.41 -5.23 -2.23
N GLN A 67 -4.35 -4.42 -2.71
CA GLN A 67 -4.05 -3.19 -3.40
C GLN A 67 -3.32 -2.17 -2.50
N GLN A 68 -3.68 -2.09 -1.22
CA GLN A 68 -2.99 -1.24 -0.25
C GLN A 68 -1.56 -1.72 0.05
N MET A 69 -1.33 -3.03 0.09
CA MET A 69 -0.03 -3.61 0.42
C MET A 69 0.94 -3.59 -0.77
N LEU A 70 0.44 -3.90 -1.98
CA LEU A 70 1.26 -4.07 -3.18
C LEU A 70 1.35 -2.82 -4.05
N GLY A 71 0.48 -1.83 -3.84
CA GLY A 71 0.45 -0.59 -4.62
C GLY A 71 0.37 -0.87 -6.13
N ASP A 72 1.28 -0.28 -6.89
CA ASP A 72 1.29 -0.37 -8.36
C ASP A 72 1.56 -1.79 -8.90
N GLN A 73 2.22 -2.65 -8.12
CA GLN A 73 2.44 -4.06 -8.50
C GLN A 73 1.11 -4.84 -8.57
N PHE A 74 0.09 -4.40 -7.84
CA PHE A 74 -1.23 -5.02 -7.86
C PHE A 74 -1.85 -4.98 -9.26
N SER A 75 -1.70 -3.89 -10.01
CA SER A 75 -2.29 -3.74 -11.35
C SER A 75 -1.72 -4.76 -12.35
N GLN A 76 -0.44 -5.09 -12.23
CA GLN A 76 0.22 -6.09 -13.09
C GLN A 76 -0.26 -7.50 -12.76
N LEU A 77 -0.40 -7.82 -11.47
CA LEU A 77 -0.89 -9.13 -11.00
C LEU A 77 -2.40 -9.31 -11.23
N ALA A 78 -3.19 -8.26 -11.03
CA ALA A 78 -4.65 -8.28 -11.23
C ALA A 78 -5.06 -8.44 -12.69
N SER A 79 -4.14 -8.18 -13.64
CA SER A 79 -4.33 -8.46 -15.06
C SER A 79 -4.24 -9.96 -15.38
N ASN A 80 -3.79 -10.79 -14.44
CA ASN A 80 -3.78 -12.25 -14.55
C ASN A 80 -5.09 -12.82 -13.98
N ASP A 81 -5.91 -13.42 -14.84
CA ASP A 81 -7.19 -14.01 -14.45
C ASP A 81 -7.05 -15.11 -13.38
N GLY A 82 -5.98 -15.91 -13.43
CA GLY A 82 -5.70 -16.97 -12.47
C GLY A 82 -5.41 -16.43 -11.07
N PHE A 83 -4.73 -15.29 -10.97
CA PHE A 83 -4.51 -14.60 -9.68
C PHE A 83 -5.84 -14.15 -9.06
N MET A 84 -6.71 -13.55 -9.87
CA MET A 84 -8.02 -13.08 -9.41
C MET A 84 -8.95 -14.24 -9.02
N GLN A 85 -8.91 -15.37 -9.74
CA GLN A 85 -9.61 -16.60 -9.37
C GLN A 85 -9.09 -17.17 -8.04
N GLN A 86 -7.78 -17.26 -7.87
CA GLN A 86 -7.17 -17.75 -6.62
C GLN A 86 -7.59 -16.89 -5.42
N MET A 87 -7.59 -15.56 -5.57
CA MET A 87 -8.03 -14.64 -4.51
C MET A 87 -9.49 -14.87 -4.13
N ARG A 88 -10.37 -15.12 -5.10
CA ARG A 88 -11.78 -15.46 -4.86
C ARG A 88 -11.94 -16.81 -4.15
N GLN A 89 -11.17 -17.82 -4.54
CA GLN A 89 -11.16 -19.12 -3.85
C GLN A 89 -10.68 -19.00 -2.40
N GLN A 90 -9.67 -18.17 -2.14
CA GLN A 90 -9.21 -17.88 -0.78
C GLN A 90 -10.31 -17.20 0.05
N ALA A 91 -11.00 -16.19 -0.50
CA ALA A 91 -12.12 -15.54 0.16
C ALA A 91 -13.26 -16.55 0.48
N LEU A 92 -13.60 -17.43 -0.46
CA LEU A 92 -14.59 -18.48 -0.21
C LEU A 92 -14.13 -19.47 0.88
N SER A 93 -12.86 -19.90 0.84
CA SER A 93 -12.31 -20.80 1.86
C SER A 93 -12.39 -20.17 3.24
N GLN A 94 -12.02 -18.91 3.40
CA GLN A 94 -12.12 -18.18 4.67
C GLN A 94 -13.56 -18.10 5.19
N LEU A 95 -14.54 -17.88 4.30
CA LEU A 95 -15.96 -17.87 4.69
C LEU A 95 -16.44 -19.25 5.13
N ILE A 96 -15.98 -20.31 4.47
CA ILE A 96 -16.26 -21.69 4.87
C ILE A 96 -15.66 -21.97 6.25
N ASP A 97 -14.39 -21.61 6.45
CA ASP A 97 -13.68 -21.80 7.71
C ASP A 97 -14.36 -21.04 8.85
N GLN A 98 -14.80 -19.81 8.61
CA GLN A 98 -15.58 -19.05 9.59
C GLN A 98 -16.92 -19.72 9.92
N ALA A 99 -17.64 -20.26 8.93
CA ALA A 99 -18.90 -20.96 9.16
C ALA A 99 -18.71 -22.28 9.94
N LEU A 100 -17.58 -22.97 9.73
CA LEU A 100 -17.19 -24.16 10.50
C LEU A 100 -16.93 -23.79 11.96
N LEU A 101 -16.15 -22.74 12.21
CA LEU A 101 -15.87 -22.25 13.57
C LEU A 101 -17.15 -21.80 14.27
N ASP A 102 -18.02 -21.04 13.59
CA ASP A 102 -19.33 -20.63 14.12
C ASP A 102 -20.18 -21.85 14.52
N SER A 103 -20.16 -22.90 13.70
CA SER A 103 -20.90 -24.15 13.99
C SER A 103 -20.33 -24.85 15.22
N TYR A 104 -19.01 -24.93 15.31
CA TYR A 104 -18.32 -25.60 16.42
C TYR A 104 -18.44 -24.84 17.74
N ILE A 105 -18.38 -23.51 17.72
CA ILE A 105 -18.65 -22.64 18.89
C ILE A 105 -20.05 -22.90 19.45
N LYS A 106 -21.06 -23.04 18.58
CA LYS A 106 -22.43 -23.37 18.99
C LYS A 106 -22.54 -24.75 19.60
N GLU A 107 -21.84 -25.74 19.03
CA GLU A 107 -21.78 -27.11 19.55
C GLU A 107 -21.14 -27.18 20.94
N LEU A 108 -20.06 -26.41 21.17
CA LEU A 108 -19.40 -26.29 22.46
C LEU A 108 -20.17 -25.41 23.47
N HIS A 109 -21.29 -24.80 23.07
CA HIS A 109 -22.06 -23.84 23.86
C HIS A 109 -21.21 -22.67 24.38
N LEU A 110 -20.22 -22.23 23.58
CA LEU A 110 -19.41 -21.05 23.88
C LEU A 110 -20.20 -19.79 23.53
N SER A 111 -20.31 -18.86 24.48
CA SER A 111 -21.02 -17.60 24.30
C SER A 111 -20.31 -16.44 24.99
N ILE A 112 -20.34 -15.27 24.35
CA ILE A 112 -19.86 -14.01 24.92
C ILE A 112 -21.05 -13.21 25.43
N SER A 113 -21.01 -12.79 26.70
CA SER A 113 -22.10 -12.04 27.32
C SER A 113 -22.17 -10.59 26.81
N ASP A 114 -23.33 -9.96 26.94
CA ASP A 114 -23.52 -8.55 26.56
C ASP A 114 -22.58 -7.62 27.33
N ASP A 115 -22.29 -7.92 28.59
CA ASP A 115 -21.32 -7.17 29.39
C ASP A 115 -19.91 -7.29 28.83
N GLN A 116 -19.49 -8.48 28.36
CA GLN A 116 -18.18 -8.65 27.73
C GLN A 116 -18.07 -7.85 26.42
N VAL A 117 -19.12 -7.86 25.59
CA VAL A 117 -19.19 -7.04 24.36
C VAL A 117 -19.09 -5.56 24.72
N LYS A 118 -19.86 -5.10 25.72
CA LYS A 118 -19.83 -3.70 26.20
C LYS A 118 -18.44 -3.30 26.69
N GLN A 119 -17.79 -4.13 27.50
CA GLN A 119 -16.44 -3.86 28.00
C GLN A 119 -15.42 -3.80 26.87
N ALA A 120 -15.50 -4.69 25.88
CA ALA A 120 -14.64 -4.65 24.71
C ALA A 120 -14.81 -3.35 23.91
N ILE A 121 -16.05 -2.88 23.71
CA ILE A 121 -16.33 -1.57 23.08
C ILE A 121 -15.72 -0.42 23.91
N PHE A 122 -15.90 -0.43 25.23
CA PHE A 122 -15.46 0.67 26.10
C PHE A 122 -13.93 0.74 26.18
N ASN A 123 -13.24 -0.39 26.08
CA ASN A 123 -11.78 -0.49 26.14
C ASN A 123 -11.09 -0.18 24.80
N GLN A 124 -11.85 -0.02 23.71
CA GLN A 124 -11.29 0.34 22.41
C GLN A 124 -10.82 1.81 22.45
N GLN A 125 -9.51 2.04 22.37
CA GLN A 125 -8.92 3.39 22.41
C GLN A 125 -9.50 4.33 21.35
N ALA A 126 -9.85 3.81 20.17
CA ALA A 126 -10.46 4.57 19.08
C ALA A 126 -11.81 5.20 19.47
N PHE A 127 -12.54 4.60 20.42
CA PHE A 127 -13.82 5.07 20.92
C PHE A 127 -13.69 5.95 22.17
N GLN A 128 -12.47 6.33 22.54
CA GLN A 128 -12.22 7.16 23.71
C GLN A 128 -11.79 8.58 23.34
N THR A 129 -12.13 9.51 24.23
CA THR A 129 -11.65 10.91 24.28
C THR A 129 -11.09 11.14 25.68
N ASN A 130 -9.80 11.51 25.78
CA ASN A 130 -9.08 11.65 27.06
C ASN A 130 -9.16 10.39 27.95
N GLY A 131 -9.09 9.20 27.37
CA GLY A 131 -9.13 7.92 28.09
C GLY A 131 -10.52 7.51 28.61
N LYS A 132 -11.59 8.21 28.23
CA LYS A 132 -12.97 7.86 28.57
C LYS A 132 -13.79 7.60 27.32
N PHE A 133 -14.71 6.64 27.39
CA PHE A 133 -15.59 6.29 26.28
C PHE A 133 -16.41 7.50 25.81
N ASP A 134 -16.41 7.73 24.50
CA ASP A 134 -17.10 8.82 23.82
C ASP A 134 -18.13 8.23 22.85
N ASN A 135 -19.40 8.31 23.26
CA ASN A 135 -20.50 7.70 22.51
C ASN A 135 -20.71 8.36 21.13
N ALA A 136 -20.49 9.67 21.01
CA ALA A 136 -20.67 10.36 19.73
C ALA A 136 -19.59 9.91 18.74
N LYS A 137 -18.35 9.80 19.22
CA LYS A 137 -17.22 9.29 18.44
C LYS A 137 -17.42 7.82 18.04
N TYR A 138 -17.87 6.98 18.95
CA TYR A 138 -18.23 5.58 18.67
C TYR A 138 -19.27 5.47 17.55
N LEU A 139 -20.42 6.16 17.69
CA LEU A 139 -21.50 6.11 16.71
C LEU A 139 -21.07 6.67 15.34
N ALA A 140 -20.29 7.75 15.31
CA ALA A 140 -19.75 8.31 14.08
C ALA A 140 -18.80 7.33 13.37
N LEU A 141 -17.89 6.69 14.11
CA LEU A 141 -16.92 5.75 13.54
C LEU A 141 -17.58 4.50 12.98
N ILE A 142 -18.49 3.87 13.74
CA ILE A 142 -19.18 2.66 13.23
C ILE A 142 -20.15 2.99 12.09
N GLY A 143 -20.78 4.18 12.12
CA GLY A 143 -21.63 4.67 11.04
C GLY A 143 -20.85 4.89 9.75
N ASN A 144 -19.64 5.43 9.83
CA ASN A 144 -18.73 5.56 8.68
C ASN A 144 -18.31 4.19 8.11
N MET A 145 -18.29 3.14 8.95
CA MET A 145 -18.05 1.76 8.52
C MET A 145 -19.32 1.05 8.02
N GLY A 146 -20.48 1.73 8.01
CA GLY A 146 -21.76 1.18 7.55
C GLY A 146 -22.48 0.29 8.56
N PHE A 147 -22.07 0.31 9.84
CA PHE A 147 -22.71 -0.48 10.89
C PHE A 147 -23.71 0.33 11.72
N SER A 148 -24.81 -0.31 12.11
CA SER A 148 -25.57 0.09 13.30
C SER A 148 -24.90 -0.44 14.58
N ALA A 149 -25.27 0.12 15.74
CA ALA A 149 -24.73 -0.31 17.03
C ALA A 149 -24.96 -1.80 17.30
N ASP A 150 -26.16 -2.31 17.03
CA ASP A 150 -26.50 -3.73 17.23
C ASP A 150 -25.72 -4.64 16.28
N GLN A 151 -25.58 -4.25 15.00
CA GLN A 151 -24.79 -5.03 14.04
C GLN A 151 -23.30 -5.07 14.41
N TYR A 152 -22.76 -3.94 14.89
CA TYR A 152 -21.38 -3.88 15.36
C TYR A 152 -21.18 -4.75 16.61
N ALA A 153 -22.11 -4.68 17.58
CA ALA A 153 -22.08 -5.49 18.79
C ALA A 153 -22.14 -7.00 18.44
N GLU A 154 -22.98 -7.40 17.49
CA GLU A 154 -23.08 -8.79 17.05
C GLU A 154 -21.82 -9.27 16.31
N ALA A 155 -21.26 -8.43 15.44
CA ALA A 155 -19.99 -8.72 14.76
C ALA A 155 -18.85 -8.88 15.78
N LEU A 156 -18.78 -8.00 16.78
CA LEU A 156 -17.80 -8.07 17.85
C LEU A 156 -18.02 -9.32 18.71
N ARG A 157 -19.26 -9.70 19.01
CA ARG A 157 -19.58 -10.92 19.75
C ARG A 157 -19.03 -12.16 19.04
N LYS A 158 -19.23 -12.26 17.72
CA LYS A 158 -18.68 -13.35 16.90
C LYS A 158 -17.14 -13.37 16.93
N GLN A 159 -16.52 -12.21 16.73
CA GLN A 159 -15.06 -12.09 16.79
C GLN A 159 -14.51 -12.54 18.15
N LEU A 160 -15.12 -12.10 19.25
CA LEU A 160 -14.71 -12.49 20.61
C LEU A 160 -14.94 -13.98 20.87
N SER A 161 -16.00 -14.57 20.32
CA SER A 161 -16.27 -16.01 20.45
C SER A 161 -15.23 -16.84 19.71
N ASN A 162 -14.86 -16.44 18.48
CA ASN A 162 -13.74 -17.04 17.74
C ASN A 162 -12.44 -16.92 18.52
N GLN A 163 -12.15 -15.73 19.05
CA GLN A 163 -10.93 -15.49 19.83
C GLN A 163 -10.91 -16.33 21.11
N GLN A 164 -12.05 -16.49 21.78
CA GLN A 164 -12.17 -17.35 22.94
C GLN A 164 -11.88 -18.80 22.58
N LEU A 165 -12.39 -19.31 21.45
CA LEU A 165 -12.08 -20.66 20.98
C LEU A 165 -10.59 -20.81 20.65
N ILE A 166 -10.00 -19.89 19.90
CA ILE A 166 -8.56 -19.89 19.57
C ILE A 166 -7.74 -19.91 20.84
N ASN A 167 -8.05 -19.05 21.81
CA ASN A 167 -7.37 -19.00 23.10
C ASN A 167 -7.59 -20.27 23.93
N ALA A 168 -8.80 -20.84 23.91
CA ALA A 168 -9.10 -22.08 24.62
C ALA A 168 -8.24 -23.23 24.11
N VAL A 169 -8.03 -23.33 22.79
CA VAL A 169 -7.12 -24.30 22.18
C VAL A 169 -5.66 -23.95 22.50
N ALA A 170 -5.25 -22.70 22.26
CA ALA A 170 -3.86 -22.27 22.46
C ALA A 170 -3.38 -22.44 23.91
N ASN A 171 -4.24 -22.20 24.89
CA ASN A 171 -3.91 -22.35 26.31
C ASN A 171 -3.81 -23.81 26.78
N THR A 172 -4.14 -24.79 25.92
CA THR A 172 -3.88 -26.20 26.22
C THR A 172 -2.48 -26.65 25.83
N ASP A 173 -1.77 -25.87 25.01
CA ASP A 173 -0.40 -26.16 24.61
C ASP A 173 0.60 -25.71 25.69
N PHE A 174 1.62 -26.52 25.92
CA PHE A 174 2.70 -26.20 26.83
C PHE A 174 3.98 -26.93 26.40
N THR A 175 5.12 -26.27 26.55
CA THR A 175 6.43 -26.89 26.34
C THR A 175 6.96 -27.42 27.67
N LEU A 176 7.35 -28.69 27.73
CA LEU A 176 7.99 -29.27 28.91
C LEU A 176 9.39 -28.67 29.12
N LYS A 177 9.82 -28.52 30.38
CA LYS A 177 11.18 -28.03 30.70
C LYS A 177 12.29 -28.84 30.01
N GLY A 178 12.10 -30.15 29.87
CA GLY A 178 13.05 -31.02 29.17
C GLY A 178 13.09 -30.79 27.66
N GLU A 179 11.97 -30.47 27.04
CA GLU A 179 11.89 -30.12 25.60
C GLU A 179 12.54 -28.76 25.36
N ALA A 180 12.21 -27.77 26.20
CA ALA A 180 12.84 -26.46 26.18
C ALA A 180 14.37 -26.57 26.31
N SER A 181 14.86 -27.35 27.29
CA SER A 181 16.30 -27.56 27.48
C SER A 181 16.96 -28.19 26.25
N LYS A 182 16.37 -29.24 25.66
CA LYS A 182 16.92 -29.89 24.46
C LYS A 182 16.95 -28.94 23.26
N LEU A 183 15.93 -28.10 23.12
CA LEU A 183 15.89 -27.10 22.05
C LEU A 183 16.96 -26.02 22.28
N VAL A 184 17.12 -25.53 23.51
CA VAL A 184 18.20 -24.60 23.87
C VAL A 184 19.56 -25.22 23.58
N ASP A 185 19.80 -26.47 23.99
CA ASP A 185 21.06 -27.18 23.74
C ASP A 185 21.35 -27.32 22.24
N LEU A 186 20.31 -27.52 21.43
CA LEU A 186 20.44 -27.63 19.98
C LEU A 186 20.74 -26.28 19.31
N VAL A 187 19.99 -25.24 19.66
CA VAL A 187 20.07 -23.90 19.05
C VAL A 187 21.33 -23.17 19.51
N SER A 188 21.70 -23.31 20.78
CA SER A 188 22.93 -22.73 21.34
C SER A 188 24.16 -23.59 21.10
N GLN A 189 24.03 -24.75 20.45
CA GLN A 189 25.16 -25.64 20.19
C GLN A 189 26.31 -24.88 19.52
N GLN A 190 27.50 -25.08 20.05
CA GLN A 190 28.75 -24.56 19.50
C GLN A 190 29.62 -25.71 19.00
N ARG A 191 30.49 -25.44 18.04
CA ARG A 191 31.48 -26.41 17.55
C ARG A 191 32.87 -25.83 17.56
N ASP A 192 33.81 -26.56 18.14
CA ASP A 192 35.22 -26.26 17.97
C ASP A 192 35.68 -26.83 16.64
N ILE A 193 36.16 -25.95 15.77
CA ILE A 193 36.61 -26.30 14.44
C ILE A 193 38.04 -25.88 14.18
N ARG A 194 38.69 -26.64 13.31
CA ARG A 194 39.93 -26.27 12.66
C ARG A 194 39.74 -26.36 11.15
N GLN A 195 40.53 -25.59 10.40
CA GLN A 195 40.40 -25.51 8.96
C GLN A 195 41.76 -25.55 8.25
N ALA A 196 41.78 -26.14 7.07
CA ALA A 196 42.90 -26.06 6.13
C ALA A 196 42.37 -25.56 4.79
N THR A 197 42.93 -24.45 4.31
CA THR A 197 42.41 -23.73 3.14
C THR A 197 43.28 -24.01 1.91
N LEU A 198 42.64 -24.42 0.81
CA LEU A 198 43.23 -24.46 -0.51
C LEU A 198 43.00 -23.11 -1.18
N ASP A 199 44.03 -22.28 -1.20
CA ASP A 199 44.00 -20.95 -1.80
C ASP A 199 43.79 -21.04 -3.31
N VAL A 200 42.58 -20.68 -3.75
CA VAL A 200 42.19 -20.75 -5.16
C VAL A 200 42.95 -19.71 -5.98
N ASN A 201 43.29 -18.55 -5.43
CA ASN A 201 44.07 -17.53 -6.13
C ASN A 201 45.52 -17.98 -6.36
N ALA A 202 46.14 -18.64 -5.38
CA ALA A 202 47.47 -19.22 -5.53
C ALA A 202 47.50 -20.36 -6.57
N LEU A 203 46.40 -21.12 -6.70
CA LEU A 203 46.24 -22.14 -7.74
C LEU A 203 45.96 -21.52 -9.11
N MET A 204 45.18 -20.44 -9.16
CA MET A 204 44.86 -19.67 -10.37
C MET A 204 46.12 -19.11 -11.04
N ALA A 205 47.07 -18.62 -10.25
CA ALA A 205 48.38 -18.15 -10.74
C ALA A 205 49.20 -19.25 -11.45
N LYS A 206 48.89 -20.53 -11.21
CA LYS A 206 49.54 -21.69 -11.84
C LYS A 206 48.76 -22.24 -13.04
N GLN A 207 47.54 -21.77 -13.28
CA GLN A 207 46.72 -22.22 -14.40
C GLN A 207 47.11 -21.53 -15.71
N SER A 208 47.02 -22.29 -16.79
CA SER A 208 47.05 -21.78 -18.15
C SER A 208 45.72 -22.05 -18.86
N VAL A 209 45.40 -21.20 -19.81
CA VAL A 209 44.19 -21.29 -20.63
C VAL A 209 44.63 -21.12 -22.08
N THR A 210 44.12 -21.98 -22.97
CA THR A 210 44.41 -21.91 -24.40
C THR A 210 43.46 -20.94 -25.11
N ASP A 211 43.86 -20.44 -26.28
CA ASP A 211 42.98 -19.59 -27.09
C ASP A 211 41.70 -20.33 -27.53
N ASP A 212 41.77 -21.65 -27.73
CA ASP A 212 40.63 -22.50 -28.06
C ASP A 212 39.59 -22.51 -26.92
N GLU A 213 40.05 -22.64 -25.66
CA GLU A 213 39.17 -22.59 -24.49
C GLU A 213 38.50 -21.23 -24.34
N ILE A 214 39.24 -20.14 -24.56
CA ILE A 214 38.71 -18.78 -24.54
C ILE A 214 37.65 -18.58 -25.63
N SER A 215 37.93 -19.03 -26.86
CA SER A 215 37.01 -18.94 -27.98
C SER A 215 35.73 -19.74 -27.70
N GLN A 216 35.86 -20.98 -27.21
CA GLN A 216 34.71 -21.82 -26.86
C GLN A 216 33.86 -21.18 -25.75
N TYR A 217 34.49 -20.66 -24.70
CA TYR A 217 33.78 -19.99 -23.62
C TYR A 217 33.00 -18.77 -24.14
N TYR A 218 33.65 -17.94 -24.97
CA TYR A 218 33.01 -16.79 -25.59
C TYR A 218 31.80 -17.18 -26.44
N GLN A 219 31.91 -18.23 -27.27
CA GLN A 219 30.78 -18.69 -28.10
C GLN A 219 29.60 -19.19 -27.27
N GLN A 220 29.87 -19.90 -26.17
CA GLN A 220 28.83 -20.44 -25.29
C GLN A 220 28.15 -19.38 -24.42
N HIS A 221 28.86 -18.29 -24.09
CA HIS A 221 28.40 -17.25 -23.16
C HIS A 221 28.23 -15.88 -23.84
N LYS A 222 27.95 -15.85 -25.16
CA LYS A 222 27.81 -14.59 -25.93
C LYS A 222 26.84 -13.59 -25.30
N THR A 223 25.73 -14.07 -24.74
CA THR A 223 24.72 -13.24 -24.08
C THR A 223 25.27 -12.53 -22.85
N SER A 224 26.21 -13.13 -22.12
CA SER A 224 26.88 -12.51 -20.96
C SER A 224 27.86 -11.39 -21.35
N PHE A 225 28.25 -11.31 -22.62
CA PHE A 225 29.15 -10.28 -23.15
C PHE A 225 28.42 -9.21 -23.97
N MET A 226 27.09 -9.18 -23.87
CA MET A 226 26.28 -8.20 -24.56
C MET A 226 26.45 -6.82 -23.90
N ALA A 227 26.86 -5.82 -24.69
CA ALA A 227 26.88 -4.44 -24.25
C ALA A 227 25.46 -3.89 -24.37
N PRO A 228 24.89 -3.30 -23.31
CA PRO A 228 23.53 -2.76 -23.37
C PRO A 228 23.45 -1.64 -24.41
N GLU A 229 22.25 -1.41 -24.91
CA GLU A 229 21.93 -0.28 -25.77
C GLU A 229 22.32 1.04 -25.09
N GLN A 230 22.92 1.95 -25.86
CA GLN A 230 23.36 3.26 -25.35
C GLN A 230 22.84 4.40 -26.22
N PHE A 231 22.59 5.53 -25.57
CA PHE A 231 22.02 6.73 -26.18
C PHE A 231 22.86 7.96 -25.87
N ARG A 232 22.85 8.91 -26.80
CA ARG A 232 23.13 10.33 -26.56
C ARG A 232 21.89 11.11 -26.88
N VAL A 233 21.51 12.02 -25.99
CA VAL A 233 20.29 12.80 -26.10
C VAL A 233 20.62 14.29 -26.00
N SER A 234 20.05 15.06 -26.91
CA SER A 234 19.96 16.51 -26.80
C SER A 234 18.56 16.87 -26.28
N TYR A 235 18.48 17.78 -25.32
CA TYR A 235 17.19 18.15 -24.71
C TYR A 235 17.13 19.62 -24.30
N ILE A 236 15.93 20.18 -24.28
CA ILE A 236 15.60 21.46 -23.68
C ILE A 236 14.69 21.19 -22.49
N LEU A 237 15.09 21.66 -21.30
CA LEU A 237 14.27 21.65 -20.10
C LEU A 237 13.60 23.01 -19.93
N MET A 238 12.27 23.02 -19.89
CA MET A 238 11.45 24.15 -19.52
C MET A 238 10.98 23.98 -18.08
N ASP A 239 11.07 25.03 -17.27
CA ASP A 239 10.72 25.01 -15.85
C ASP A 239 9.99 26.31 -15.51
N ALA A 240 8.74 26.20 -15.06
CA ALA A 240 7.91 27.36 -14.71
C ALA A 240 8.54 28.21 -13.59
N ALA A 241 9.31 27.62 -12.68
CA ALA A 241 9.99 28.34 -11.60
C ALA A 241 11.06 29.32 -12.14
N SER A 242 11.71 28.95 -13.26
CA SER A 242 12.70 29.80 -13.94
C SER A 242 12.07 30.95 -14.75
N MET A 243 10.74 30.92 -14.94
CA MET A 243 9.99 31.84 -15.80
C MET A 243 9.14 32.84 -15.02
N GLN A 244 9.29 32.89 -13.70
CA GLN A 244 8.55 33.81 -12.85
C GLN A 244 8.86 35.27 -13.22
N GLN A 245 7.80 36.05 -13.40
CA GLN A 245 7.89 37.48 -13.65
C GLN A 245 7.35 38.24 -12.44
N ASP A 246 7.99 39.35 -12.09
CA ASP A 246 7.50 40.18 -11.00
C ASP A 246 6.10 40.73 -11.34
N ALA A 247 5.20 40.64 -10.36
CA ALA A 247 3.85 41.14 -10.50
C ALA A 247 3.87 42.67 -10.47
N SER A 248 3.21 43.32 -11.45
CA SER A 248 3.01 44.77 -11.39
C SER A 248 1.93 45.11 -10.36
N GLU A 249 1.92 46.34 -9.84
CA GLU A 249 0.86 46.78 -8.92
C GLU A 249 -0.54 46.59 -9.51
N ALA A 250 -0.69 46.78 -10.82
CA ALA A 250 -1.96 46.58 -11.51
C ALA A 250 -2.42 45.12 -11.48
N ASP A 251 -1.48 44.17 -11.65
CA ASP A 251 -1.80 42.74 -11.59
C ASP A 251 -2.16 42.30 -10.16
N ILE A 252 -1.42 42.80 -9.17
CA ILE A 252 -1.65 42.51 -7.75
C ILE A 252 -3.04 43.00 -7.34
N GLN A 253 -3.39 44.24 -7.73
CA GLN A 253 -4.70 44.81 -7.45
C GLN A 253 -5.82 44.02 -8.14
N ALA A 254 -5.68 43.74 -9.44
CA ALA A 254 -6.70 43.02 -10.19
C ALA A 254 -6.92 41.59 -9.66
N TRP A 255 -5.84 40.89 -9.30
CA TRP A 255 -5.94 39.55 -8.74
C TRP A 255 -6.61 39.56 -7.37
N TYR A 256 -6.23 40.51 -6.49
CA TYR A 256 -6.87 40.64 -5.17
C TYR A 256 -8.35 40.99 -5.29
N ASP A 257 -8.74 41.86 -6.23
CA ASP A 257 -10.14 42.20 -6.45
C ASP A 257 -10.95 40.99 -6.95
N GLN A 258 -10.36 40.16 -7.81
CA GLN A 258 -10.98 38.91 -8.29
C GLN A 258 -11.09 37.84 -7.21
N HIS A 259 -10.13 37.77 -6.28
CA HIS A 259 -10.04 36.78 -5.20
C HIS A 259 -10.42 37.36 -3.83
N LYS A 260 -11.12 38.49 -3.80
CA LYS A 260 -11.42 39.23 -2.56
C LYS A 260 -12.17 38.39 -1.53
N ALA A 261 -13.01 37.46 -2.01
CA ALA A 261 -13.74 36.52 -1.16
C ALA A 261 -12.80 35.62 -0.34
N ASP A 262 -11.62 35.25 -0.86
CA ASP A 262 -10.63 34.42 -0.15
C ASP A 262 -9.96 35.18 1.01
N TYR A 263 -10.08 36.51 1.02
CA TYR A 263 -9.56 37.41 2.05
C TYR A 263 -10.67 38.04 2.90
N SER A 264 -11.93 37.65 2.67
CA SER A 264 -13.08 38.08 3.46
C SER A 264 -13.39 37.08 4.57
N GLN A 265 -13.58 37.60 5.78
CA GLN A 265 -14.32 36.91 6.83
C GLN A 265 -15.79 37.33 6.75
N PRO A 266 -16.72 36.42 6.46
CA PRO A 266 -18.14 36.76 6.35
C PRO A 266 -18.66 37.30 7.69
N GLN A 267 -19.68 38.17 7.63
CA GLN A 267 -20.39 38.60 8.82
C GLN A 267 -20.85 37.38 9.64
N ARG A 268 -20.70 37.43 10.95
CA ARG A 268 -21.24 36.42 11.87
C ARG A 268 -22.23 37.06 12.82
N ASN A 269 -23.35 36.39 13.04
CA ASN A 269 -24.36 36.84 13.99
C ASN A 269 -24.47 35.81 15.11
N ARG A 270 -24.63 36.28 16.35
CA ARG A 270 -24.89 35.42 17.50
C ARG A 270 -26.35 35.50 17.87
N TYR A 271 -27.03 34.37 17.90
CA TYR A 271 -28.47 34.31 18.21
C TYR A 271 -28.72 33.54 19.50
N SER A 272 -29.76 33.96 20.23
CA SER A 272 -30.38 33.17 21.29
C SER A 272 -31.81 32.79 20.90
N VAL A 273 -32.21 31.56 21.19
CA VAL A 273 -33.52 31.02 20.83
C VAL A 273 -34.24 30.43 22.04
N ILE A 274 -35.55 30.59 22.06
CA ILE A 274 -36.45 29.86 22.97
C ILE A 274 -37.44 29.12 22.09
N GLN A 275 -37.36 27.80 22.12
CA GLN A 275 -38.28 26.93 21.41
C GLN A 275 -39.42 26.54 22.34
N THR A 276 -40.64 26.55 21.84
CA THR A 276 -41.83 26.12 22.59
C THR A 276 -42.70 25.22 21.72
N LYS A 277 -43.58 24.43 22.35
CA LYS A 277 -44.43 23.47 21.65
C LYS A 277 -45.65 24.14 21.00
N THR A 278 -46.20 25.18 21.64
CA THR A 278 -47.42 25.84 21.20
C THR A 278 -47.22 27.34 21.03
N GLU A 279 -48.03 27.97 20.16
CA GLU A 279 -47.99 29.41 19.94
C GLU A 279 -48.38 30.19 21.21
N ALA A 280 -49.29 29.64 22.02
CA ALA A 280 -49.68 30.23 23.30
C ALA A 280 -48.50 30.32 24.27
N ASP A 281 -47.67 29.26 24.34
CA ASP A 281 -46.47 29.25 25.18
C ASP A 281 -45.43 30.25 24.66
N ALA A 282 -45.20 30.32 23.35
CA ALA A 282 -44.30 31.31 22.75
C ALA A 282 -44.76 32.74 23.03
N ASN A 283 -46.06 33.01 22.95
CA ASN A 283 -46.64 34.32 23.28
C ASN A 283 -46.48 34.66 24.76
N ALA A 284 -46.63 33.69 25.66
CA ALA A 284 -46.39 33.88 27.09
C ALA A 284 -44.92 34.19 27.39
N VAL A 285 -43.99 33.47 26.76
CA VAL A 285 -42.54 33.76 26.82
C VAL A 285 -42.27 35.16 26.31
N LEU A 286 -42.80 35.53 25.14
CA LEU A 286 -42.60 36.85 24.55
C LEU A 286 -43.13 37.98 25.46
N ALA A 287 -44.29 37.78 26.09
CA ALA A 287 -44.84 38.74 27.05
C ALA A 287 -43.95 38.88 28.30
N GLN A 288 -43.42 37.77 28.81
CA GLN A 288 -42.49 37.77 29.95
C GLN A 288 -41.18 38.50 29.62
N LEU A 289 -40.65 38.30 28.42
CA LEU A 289 -39.44 38.98 27.93
C LEU A 289 -39.68 40.48 27.71
N LYS A 290 -40.83 40.87 27.14
CA LYS A 290 -41.24 42.28 27.02
C LYS A 290 -41.44 42.97 28.37
N GLY A 291 -41.80 42.20 29.40
CA GLY A 291 -41.87 42.66 30.80
C GLY A 291 -40.51 42.86 31.48
N GLY A 292 -39.39 42.63 30.78
CA GLY A 292 -38.03 42.85 31.30
C GLY A 292 -37.36 41.61 31.90
N ALA A 293 -37.93 40.42 31.75
CA ALA A 293 -37.28 39.19 32.20
C ALA A 293 -35.99 38.90 31.40
N ASN A 294 -35.00 38.30 32.07
CA ASN A 294 -33.75 37.90 31.42
C ASN A 294 -33.99 36.73 30.44
N PHE A 295 -33.59 36.91 29.18
CA PHE A 295 -33.79 35.91 28.13
C PHE A 295 -33.16 34.55 28.47
N ALA A 296 -31.96 34.54 29.04
CA ALA A 296 -31.26 33.30 29.35
C ALA A 296 -31.97 32.49 30.45
N ASP A 297 -32.56 33.18 31.43
CA ASP A 297 -33.29 32.53 32.52
C ASP A 297 -34.64 31.98 32.01
N VAL A 298 -35.33 32.75 31.16
CA VAL A 298 -36.56 32.27 30.50
C VAL A 298 -36.26 31.10 29.58
N ALA A 299 -35.17 31.13 28.82
CA ALA A 299 -34.74 30.05 27.96
C ALA A 299 -34.46 28.76 28.75
N LYS A 300 -33.73 28.84 29.86
CA LYS A 300 -33.48 27.70 30.76
C LYS A 300 -34.76 27.10 31.34
N ALA A 301 -35.73 27.94 31.67
CA ALA A 301 -36.96 27.52 32.33
C ALA A 301 -38.06 27.04 31.37
N LYS A 302 -38.10 27.56 30.13
CA LYS A 302 -39.26 27.42 29.23
C LYS A 302 -38.93 26.88 27.85
N SER A 303 -37.66 26.87 27.43
CA SER A 303 -37.29 26.33 26.12
C SER A 303 -37.35 24.80 26.12
N ILE A 304 -37.98 24.21 25.10
CA ILE A 304 -38.03 22.76 24.88
C ILE A 304 -36.84 22.24 24.07
N ASP A 305 -35.93 23.13 23.60
CA ASP A 305 -34.67 22.71 23.01
C ASP A 305 -33.65 22.40 24.12
N PRO A 306 -33.34 21.13 24.39
CA PRO A 306 -32.49 20.75 25.52
C PRO A 306 -31.05 21.24 25.38
N ILE A 307 -30.56 21.56 24.18
CA ILE A 307 -29.18 21.99 23.94
C ILE A 307 -29.04 23.48 24.22
N SER A 308 -29.81 24.32 23.52
CA SER A 308 -29.75 25.76 23.72
C SER A 308 -30.30 26.17 25.09
N ALA A 309 -31.35 25.53 25.60
CA ALA A 309 -31.93 25.85 26.91
C ALA A 309 -30.89 25.84 28.04
N ARG A 310 -30.02 24.81 28.09
CA ARG A 310 -28.96 24.71 29.11
C ARG A 310 -27.95 25.85 29.04
N LYS A 311 -27.77 26.44 27.86
CA LYS A 311 -26.90 27.60 27.60
C LYS A 311 -27.65 28.94 27.62
N GLY A 312 -28.90 28.96 28.10
CA GLY A 312 -29.70 30.19 28.12
C GLY A 312 -30.18 30.63 26.73
N GLY A 313 -30.37 29.69 25.81
CA GLY A 313 -30.84 29.92 24.45
C GLY A 313 -29.73 30.15 23.42
N ASP A 314 -28.47 30.30 23.83
CA ASP A 314 -27.36 30.65 22.94
C ASP A 314 -27.06 29.58 21.87
N MET A 315 -27.09 29.98 20.61
CA MET A 315 -26.78 29.17 19.42
C MET A 315 -25.33 29.34 18.95
N GLY A 316 -24.55 30.22 19.58
CA GLY A 316 -23.20 30.56 19.14
C GLY A 316 -23.19 31.47 17.91
N TRP A 317 -21.99 31.66 17.34
CA TRP A 317 -21.78 32.47 16.14
C TRP A 317 -22.13 31.68 14.89
N LEU A 318 -23.04 32.22 14.09
CA LEU A 318 -23.49 31.62 12.83
C LEU A 318 -23.12 32.52 11.65
N GLU A 319 -22.61 31.90 10.59
CA GLU A 319 -22.39 32.53 9.30
C GLU A 319 -23.67 32.47 8.45
N PRO A 320 -23.90 33.40 7.51
CA PRO A 320 -25.08 33.44 6.65
C PRO A 320 -25.39 32.11 5.96
N SER A 321 -24.38 31.36 5.55
CA SER A 321 -24.52 30.03 4.93
C SER A 321 -25.07 28.98 5.90
N THR A 322 -24.78 29.11 7.20
CA THR A 322 -25.12 28.15 8.27
C THR A 322 -26.31 28.57 9.13
N THR A 323 -26.77 29.82 9.02
CA THR A 323 -27.94 30.32 9.76
C THR A 323 -29.24 29.72 9.20
N PRO A 324 -30.06 29.05 10.03
CA PRO A 324 -31.38 28.55 9.63
C PRO A 324 -32.29 29.64 9.04
N ASP A 325 -33.13 29.28 8.08
CA ASP A 325 -33.97 30.24 7.36
C ASP A 325 -34.99 30.93 8.27
N GLU A 326 -35.49 30.25 9.30
CA GLU A 326 -36.40 30.84 10.28
C GLU A 326 -35.74 32.01 11.05
N LEU A 327 -34.43 31.93 11.28
CA LEU A 327 -33.64 32.98 11.94
C LEU A 327 -33.32 34.12 10.98
N LYS A 328 -33.01 33.82 9.70
CA LYS A 328 -32.80 34.84 8.66
C LYS A 328 -34.07 35.68 8.44
N ASN A 329 -35.21 35.00 8.33
CA ASN A 329 -36.51 35.61 8.05
C ASN A 329 -37.08 36.40 9.24
N ALA A 330 -36.49 36.27 10.43
CA ALA A 330 -36.86 37.04 11.61
C ALA A 330 -36.60 38.56 11.45
N GLY A 331 -35.77 38.96 10.46
CA GLY A 331 -35.50 40.37 10.16
C GLY A 331 -34.79 41.12 11.29
N LEU A 332 -34.03 40.42 12.13
CA LEU A 332 -33.28 41.02 13.22
C LEU A 332 -32.00 41.67 12.69
N THR A 333 -31.83 42.96 12.93
CA THR A 333 -30.73 43.79 12.43
C THR A 333 -29.97 44.51 13.54
N GLU A 334 -30.54 44.62 14.75
CA GLU A 334 -29.94 45.34 15.87
C GLU A 334 -29.55 44.42 17.02
N LYS A 335 -28.43 44.74 17.68
CA LYS A 335 -28.00 44.05 18.90
C LYS A 335 -29.06 44.17 19.99
N GLY A 336 -29.46 43.03 20.53
CA GLY A 336 -30.51 42.91 21.54
C GLY A 336 -31.93 42.86 20.97
N GLN A 337 -32.12 43.02 19.65
CA GLN A 337 -33.44 42.97 19.03
C GLN A 337 -34.04 41.57 19.17
N MET A 338 -35.32 41.53 19.54
CA MET A 338 -36.09 40.32 19.75
C MET A 338 -37.17 40.18 18.68
N SER A 339 -37.37 38.97 18.18
CA SER A 339 -38.40 38.67 17.19
C SER A 339 -39.80 38.62 17.81
N GLY A 340 -40.83 38.62 16.95
CA GLY A 340 -42.13 38.05 17.31
C GLY A 340 -42.05 36.51 17.47
N VAL A 341 -43.20 35.88 17.65
CA VAL A 341 -43.29 34.41 17.59
C VAL A 341 -43.12 33.96 16.15
N ILE A 342 -42.13 33.10 15.90
CA ILE A 342 -41.81 32.54 14.58
C ILE A 342 -42.25 31.09 14.56
N LYS A 343 -43.07 30.70 13.57
CA LYS A 343 -43.40 29.30 13.32
C LYS A 343 -42.23 28.63 12.62
N SER A 344 -41.77 27.51 13.16
CA SER A 344 -40.67 26.70 12.62
C SER A 344 -41.09 25.24 12.45
N SER A 345 -40.26 24.46 11.76
CA SER A 345 -40.42 23.01 11.64
C SER A 345 -40.39 22.26 12.98
N VAL A 346 -39.80 22.87 14.02
CA VAL A 346 -39.60 22.28 15.34
C VAL A 346 -40.52 22.86 16.44
N GLY A 347 -41.50 23.69 16.06
CA GLY A 347 -42.41 24.35 16.99
C GLY A 347 -42.40 25.87 16.81
N PHE A 348 -42.54 26.61 17.90
CA PHE A 348 -42.59 28.07 17.88
C PHE A 348 -41.35 28.67 18.55
N LEU A 349 -40.70 29.60 17.87
CA LEU A 349 -39.44 30.21 18.28
C LEU A 349 -39.64 31.67 18.69
N VAL A 350 -39.00 32.08 19.77
CA VAL A 350 -38.70 33.49 20.06
C VAL A 350 -37.18 33.64 19.98
N VAL A 351 -36.72 34.57 19.17
CA VAL A 351 -35.31 34.75 18.82
C VAL A 351 -34.84 36.11 19.30
N ARG A 352 -33.60 36.19 19.78
CA ARG A 352 -32.90 37.46 19.99
C ARG A 352 -31.57 37.45 19.24
N LEU A 353 -31.24 38.56 18.62
CA LEU A 353 -29.90 38.80 18.05
C LEU A 353 -29.01 39.36 19.16
N ASP A 354 -28.08 38.55 19.67
CA ASP A 354 -27.25 38.91 20.82
C ASP A 354 -26.06 39.78 20.44
N ASP A 355 -25.48 39.54 19.27
CA ASP A 355 -24.35 40.33 18.77
C ASP A 355 -24.16 40.18 17.25
N ILE A 356 -23.47 41.16 16.67
CA ILE A 356 -23.14 41.21 15.24
C ILE A 356 -21.64 41.43 15.11
N GLN A 357 -20.95 40.49 14.49
CA GLN A 357 -19.57 40.65 14.06
C GLN A 357 -19.59 40.97 12.56
N PRO A 358 -19.29 42.22 12.14
CA PRO A 358 -19.39 42.62 10.74
C PRO A 358 -18.41 41.85 9.86
N GLU A 359 -18.71 41.79 8.56
CA GLU A 359 -17.77 41.27 7.56
C GLU A 359 -16.45 42.06 7.65
N GLN A 360 -15.33 41.34 7.66
CA GLN A 360 -14.00 41.93 7.65
C GLN A 360 -13.24 41.42 6.44
N VAL A 361 -12.88 42.33 5.54
CA VAL A 361 -11.99 42.02 4.43
C VAL A 361 -10.59 42.46 4.81
N LYS A 362 -9.62 41.54 4.79
CA LYS A 362 -8.22 41.90 5.02
C LYS A 362 -7.75 42.81 3.90
N PRO A 363 -7.36 44.07 4.16
CA PRO A 363 -6.98 45.00 3.10
C PRO A 363 -5.76 44.48 2.33
N LEU A 364 -5.67 44.84 1.04
CA LEU A 364 -4.58 44.41 0.17
C LEU A 364 -3.22 44.70 0.81
N ASP A 365 -3.04 45.85 1.48
CA ASP A 365 -1.79 46.22 2.13
C ASP A 365 -1.28 45.17 3.15
N GLU A 366 -2.18 44.47 3.84
CA GLU A 366 -1.82 43.42 4.81
C GLU A 366 -1.44 42.09 4.15
N VAL A 367 -1.96 41.81 2.95
CA VAL A 367 -1.75 40.55 2.23
C VAL A 367 -0.93 40.71 0.94
N ARG A 368 -0.45 41.92 0.66
CA ARG A 368 0.16 42.32 -0.62
C ARG A 368 1.31 41.41 -1.03
N SER A 369 2.19 41.05 -0.09
CA SER A 369 3.34 40.18 -0.37
C SER A 369 2.91 38.76 -0.76
N ALA A 370 1.88 38.21 -0.10
CA ALA A 370 1.33 36.90 -0.41
C ALA A 370 0.63 36.91 -1.77
N VAL A 371 -0.16 37.95 -2.07
CA VAL A 371 -0.81 38.14 -3.37
C VAL A 371 0.24 38.29 -4.48
N ALA A 372 1.26 39.12 -4.27
CA ALA A 372 2.34 39.30 -5.25
C ALA A 372 3.06 37.98 -5.56
N ALA A 373 3.31 37.14 -4.56
CA ALA A 373 3.89 35.81 -4.76
C ALA A 373 2.98 34.88 -5.57
N LYS A 374 1.66 34.92 -5.33
CA LYS A 374 0.66 34.15 -6.09
C LYS A 374 0.58 34.60 -7.55
N VAL A 375 0.46 35.90 -7.79
CA VAL A 375 0.44 36.46 -9.15
C VAL A 375 1.74 36.15 -9.89
N LYS A 376 2.90 36.26 -9.23
CA LYS A 376 4.20 35.88 -9.80
C LYS A 376 4.26 34.41 -10.20
N GLN A 377 3.72 33.52 -9.37
CA GLN A 377 3.64 32.09 -9.66
C GLN A 377 2.70 31.82 -10.86
N GLU A 378 1.49 32.36 -10.85
CA GLU A 378 0.50 32.17 -11.93
C GLU A 378 1.00 32.70 -13.28
N LYS A 379 1.66 33.86 -13.28
CA LYS A 379 2.32 34.40 -14.48
C LYS A 379 3.43 33.49 -15.00
N GLY A 380 4.22 32.90 -14.11
CA GLY A 380 5.24 31.92 -14.49
C GLY A 380 4.64 30.68 -15.15
N VAL A 381 3.54 30.16 -14.60
CA VAL A 381 2.81 29.00 -15.13
C VAL A 381 2.16 29.30 -16.49
N ASP A 382 1.50 30.46 -16.65
CA ASP A 382 0.92 30.88 -17.94
C ASP A 382 2.01 31.08 -19.02
N ALA A 383 3.13 31.71 -18.66
CA ALA A 383 4.28 31.86 -19.55
C ALA A 383 4.88 30.50 -19.95
N PHE A 384 4.95 29.57 -19.01
CA PHE A 384 5.41 28.19 -19.23
C PHE A 384 4.51 27.43 -20.21
N TYR A 385 3.20 27.45 -20.06
CA TYR A 385 2.29 26.79 -21.01
C TYR A 385 2.36 27.40 -22.42
N LYS A 386 2.46 28.74 -22.52
CA LYS A 386 2.67 29.42 -23.80
C LYS A 386 4.01 29.04 -24.45
N LEU A 387 5.06 28.89 -23.63
CA LEU A 387 6.37 28.45 -24.10
C LEU A 387 6.34 27.01 -24.60
N GLN A 388 5.72 26.09 -23.85
CA GLN A 388 5.56 24.70 -24.26
C GLN A 388 4.90 24.59 -25.63
N GLN A 389 3.81 25.33 -25.86
CA GLN A 389 3.11 25.29 -27.13
C GLN A 389 4.02 25.76 -28.28
N LYS A 390 4.71 26.90 -28.10
CA LYS A 390 5.66 27.42 -29.11
C LYS A 390 6.80 26.45 -29.39
N VAL A 391 7.35 25.85 -28.33
CA VAL A 391 8.44 24.88 -28.43
C VAL A 391 7.98 23.61 -29.12
N SER A 392 6.78 23.12 -28.80
CA SER A 392 6.16 21.97 -29.47
C SER A 392 6.02 22.23 -30.96
N GLU A 393 5.41 23.35 -31.35
CA GLU A 393 5.21 23.72 -32.75
C GLU A 393 6.56 23.85 -33.48
N ALA A 394 7.56 24.48 -32.86
CA ALA A 394 8.89 24.62 -33.45
C ALA A 394 9.65 23.29 -33.55
N ALA A 395 9.56 22.44 -32.53
CA ALA A 395 10.22 21.13 -32.51
C ALA A 395 9.62 20.15 -33.51
N SER A 396 8.30 20.19 -33.73
CA SER A 396 7.63 19.37 -34.75
C SER A 396 7.89 19.84 -36.18
N ASN A 397 8.28 21.11 -36.38
CA ASN A 397 8.61 21.68 -37.68
C ASN A 397 10.09 21.50 -38.08
N ASP A 398 10.97 21.13 -37.13
CA ASP A 398 12.38 20.83 -37.37
C ASP A 398 12.67 19.37 -37.01
N ASN A 399 12.69 18.48 -38.01
CA ASN A 399 12.92 17.05 -37.77
C ASN A 399 14.40 16.66 -37.71
N GLU A 400 15.32 17.61 -37.89
CA GLU A 400 16.76 17.34 -37.94
C GLU A 400 17.50 17.81 -36.68
N SER A 401 16.95 18.82 -35.98
CA SER A 401 17.58 19.39 -34.80
C SER A 401 16.59 19.97 -33.79
N LEU A 402 17.11 20.44 -32.65
CA LEU A 402 16.34 21.26 -31.69
C LEU A 402 16.51 22.77 -31.93
N ALA A 403 17.15 23.21 -33.02
CA ALA A 403 17.47 24.62 -33.25
C ALA A 403 16.21 25.49 -33.33
N GLY A 404 15.15 25.02 -33.99
CA GLY A 404 13.86 25.70 -34.00
C GLY A 404 13.29 25.88 -32.58
N ALA A 405 13.35 24.82 -31.76
CA ALA A 405 12.92 24.84 -30.38
C ALA A 405 13.78 25.76 -29.49
N GLU A 406 15.10 25.81 -29.72
CA GLU A 406 16.00 26.77 -29.04
C GLU A 406 15.63 28.21 -29.36
N GLN A 407 15.37 28.52 -30.64
CA GLN A 407 14.99 29.87 -31.05
C GLN A 407 13.62 30.26 -30.50
N ALA A 408 12.65 29.34 -30.51
CA ALA A 408 11.32 29.57 -29.98
C ALA A 408 11.32 29.75 -28.46
N SER A 409 12.20 29.04 -27.75
CA SER A 409 12.28 29.10 -26.28
C SER A 409 13.21 30.18 -25.74
N GLY A 410 14.24 30.56 -26.51
CA GLY A 410 15.40 31.30 -26.00
C GLY A 410 16.33 30.46 -25.11
N LEU A 411 16.07 29.16 -24.96
CA LEU A 411 16.88 28.23 -24.17
C LEU A 411 17.83 27.44 -25.08
N LYS A 412 18.98 27.05 -24.54
CA LYS A 412 19.95 26.19 -25.24
C LYS A 412 19.75 24.73 -24.90
N ALA A 413 19.79 23.88 -25.92
CA ALA A 413 19.74 22.45 -25.77
C ALA A 413 21.02 21.98 -25.07
N LYS A 414 20.86 21.04 -24.15
CA LYS A 414 21.95 20.35 -23.47
C LYS A 414 22.12 18.99 -24.08
N GLU A 415 23.36 18.57 -24.27
CA GLU A 415 23.71 17.25 -24.80
C GLU A 415 24.33 16.38 -23.70
N THR A 416 23.96 15.11 -23.68
CA THR A 416 24.49 14.13 -22.72
C THR A 416 25.76 13.43 -23.24
N GLY A 417 26.49 12.78 -22.33
CA GLY A 417 27.39 11.68 -22.71
C GLY A 417 26.62 10.43 -23.17
N TRP A 418 27.35 9.35 -23.46
CA TRP A 418 26.74 8.03 -23.68
C TRP A 418 26.18 7.48 -22.36
N PHE A 419 24.92 7.06 -22.37
CA PHE A 419 24.30 6.40 -21.22
C PHE A 419 23.45 5.21 -21.67
N SER A 420 23.21 4.29 -20.74
CA SER A 420 22.28 3.17 -20.89
C SER A 420 21.13 3.34 -19.89
N GLN A 421 20.18 2.40 -19.87
CA GLN A 421 19.11 2.40 -18.88
C GLN A 421 19.64 2.41 -17.43
N ASP A 422 20.77 1.74 -17.17
CA ASP A 422 21.37 1.64 -15.84
C ASP A 422 22.24 2.84 -15.45
N THR A 423 22.60 3.69 -16.42
CA THR A 423 23.52 4.82 -16.23
C THR A 423 22.91 6.16 -16.64
N LEU A 424 21.58 6.26 -16.54
CA LEU A 424 20.82 7.44 -16.93
C LEU A 424 21.27 8.69 -16.14
N PRO A 425 21.49 9.84 -16.80
CA PRO A 425 21.81 11.09 -16.11
C PRO A 425 20.66 11.56 -15.20
N ASP A 426 20.98 12.07 -14.01
CA ASP A 426 19.98 12.56 -13.03
C ASP A 426 19.02 13.60 -13.63
N ALA A 427 19.51 14.45 -14.53
CA ALA A 427 18.70 15.47 -15.19
C ALA A 427 17.58 14.91 -16.08
N LEU A 428 17.67 13.63 -16.49
CA LEU A 428 16.71 12.93 -17.33
C LEU A 428 15.96 11.83 -16.56
N ASN A 429 16.20 11.67 -15.26
CA ASN A 429 15.64 10.57 -14.45
C ASN A 429 14.18 10.83 -14.03
N PHE A 430 13.30 10.91 -15.03
CA PHE A 430 11.85 10.98 -14.89
C PHE A 430 11.22 9.83 -15.68
N ASP A 431 10.18 9.20 -15.15
CA ASP A 431 9.58 8.01 -15.78
C ASP A 431 9.07 8.29 -17.19
N ALA A 432 8.42 9.43 -17.42
CA ALA A 432 7.95 9.83 -18.75
C ALA A 432 9.11 10.07 -19.73
N VAL A 433 10.22 10.65 -19.26
CA VAL A 433 11.42 10.89 -20.09
C VAL A 433 12.13 9.57 -20.41
N LYS A 434 12.27 8.67 -19.43
CA LYS A 434 12.79 7.31 -19.63
C LYS A 434 11.98 6.55 -20.67
N GLN A 435 10.65 6.57 -20.54
CA GLN A 435 9.77 5.92 -21.49
C GLN A 435 9.93 6.50 -22.90
N ALA A 436 10.06 7.82 -23.04
CA ALA A 436 10.29 8.44 -24.34
C ALA A 436 11.61 8.02 -24.98
N ILE A 437 12.70 7.95 -24.19
CA ILE A 437 14.04 7.59 -24.69
C ILE A 437 14.11 6.11 -25.07
N PHE A 438 13.70 5.21 -24.17
CA PHE A 438 13.92 3.76 -24.33
C PHE A 438 12.78 3.05 -25.06
N ASN A 439 11.55 3.57 -24.99
CA ASN A 439 10.34 2.89 -25.51
C ASN A 439 9.51 3.79 -26.46
N GLY A 440 9.90 5.05 -26.67
CA GLY A 440 9.06 6.06 -27.32
C GLY A 440 9.23 6.20 -28.83
N GLY A 441 10.02 5.33 -29.48
CA GLY A 441 10.20 5.36 -30.94
C GLY A 441 10.94 6.60 -31.46
N LEU A 442 11.71 7.29 -30.61
CA LEU A 442 12.52 8.47 -30.99
C LEU A 442 13.80 8.09 -31.75
N VAL A 443 14.09 6.79 -31.85
CA VAL A 443 15.12 6.25 -32.74
C VAL A 443 14.50 6.05 -34.11
N GLY A 444 15.10 6.64 -35.14
CA GLY A 444 14.72 6.46 -36.53
C GLY A 444 15.07 5.08 -37.09
N GLN A 445 14.76 4.86 -38.37
CA GLN A 445 15.07 3.60 -39.04
C GLN A 445 16.58 3.31 -39.00
N ASN A 446 16.93 2.04 -38.79
CA ASN A 446 18.32 1.57 -38.71
C ASN A 446 19.17 2.24 -37.62
N GLY A 447 18.54 2.77 -36.56
CA GLY A 447 19.25 3.38 -35.44
C GLY A 447 19.69 4.83 -35.67
N ALA A 448 19.28 5.47 -36.77
CA ALA A 448 19.54 6.89 -37.01
C ALA A 448 18.76 7.77 -36.02
N PRO A 449 19.18 9.03 -35.79
CA PRO A 449 18.36 10.01 -35.07
C PRO A 449 16.94 10.09 -35.65
N GLY A 450 15.92 9.87 -34.83
CA GLY A 450 14.52 9.98 -35.22
C GLY A 450 14.00 11.41 -35.12
N ASN A 451 12.69 11.58 -35.03
CA ASN A 451 12.09 12.89 -34.83
C ASN A 451 12.34 13.40 -33.39
N ASN A 452 12.14 14.71 -33.21
CA ASN A 452 12.06 15.27 -31.87
C ASN A 452 10.85 14.67 -31.12
N SER A 453 10.95 14.56 -29.81
CA SER A 453 9.82 14.14 -28.97
C SER A 453 8.69 15.17 -29.01
N ASP A 454 7.48 14.72 -28.72
CA ASP A 454 6.45 15.62 -28.21
C ASP A 454 6.90 16.25 -26.88
N ILE A 455 6.14 17.22 -26.39
CA ILE A 455 6.36 17.77 -25.05
C ILE A 455 6.14 16.68 -23.99
N ILE A 456 7.18 16.41 -23.21
CA ILE A 456 7.15 15.46 -22.10
C ILE A 456 7.04 16.25 -20.81
N THR A 457 5.82 16.37 -20.27
CA THR A 457 5.58 17.05 -18.99
C THR A 457 5.98 16.14 -17.84
N VAL A 458 6.72 16.69 -16.87
CA VAL A 458 7.12 16.00 -15.63
C VAL A 458 6.88 16.93 -14.44
N ASP A 459 6.48 16.36 -13.31
CA ASP A 459 6.25 17.09 -12.06
C ASP A 459 5.34 18.33 -12.18
N GLY A 460 4.41 18.33 -13.13
CA GLY A 460 3.44 19.39 -13.40
C GLY A 460 4.03 20.66 -14.04
N ASP A 461 5.06 21.22 -13.42
CA ASP A 461 5.63 22.54 -13.75
C ASP A 461 6.96 22.46 -14.53
N ARG A 462 7.34 21.25 -14.99
CA ARG A 462 8.51 21.04 -15.85
C ARG A 462 8.15 20.28 -17.11
N ALA A 463 8.86 20.57 -18.18
CA ALA A 463 8.63 19.93 -19.46
C ALA A 463 9.92 19.79 -20.26
N PHE A 464 10.03 18.67 -20.97
CA PHE A 464 11.15 18.37 -21.84
C PHE A 464 10.68 18.32 -23.30
N VAL A 465 11.54 18.81 -24.19
CA VAL A 465 11.57 18.35 -25.57
C VAL A 465 12.96 17.79 -25.82
N LEU A 466 13.06 16.60 -26.41
CA LEU A 466 14.33 15.93 -26.59
C LEU A 466 14.44 15.24 -27.94
N ARG A 467 15.69 14.95 -28.32
CA ARG A 467 16.05 14.25 -29.54
C ARG A 467 17.16 13.26 -29.22
N ILE A 468 17.04 12.04 -29.74
CA ILE A 468 18.15 11.09 -29.71
C ILE A 468 19.17 11.53 -30.77
N SER A 469 20.31 12.03 -30.31
CA SER A 469 21.39 12.55 -31.16
C SER A 469 22.26 11.42 -31.73
N GLU A 470 22.51 10.38 -30.94
CA GLU A 470 23.15 9.15 -31.39
C GLU A 470 22.60 7.95 -30.63
N HIS A 471 22.58 6.79 -31.28
CA HIS A 471 22.14 5.54 -30.70
C HIS A 471 23.11 4.42 -31.09
N LYS A 472 23.50 3.62 -30.09
CA LYS A 472 24.30 2.41 -30.24
C LYS A 472 23.45 1.22 -29.83
N PRO A 473 23.07 0.34 -30.79
CA PRO A 473 22.27 -0.82 -30.49
C PRO A 473 23.03 -1.78 -29.59
N GLU A 474 22.27 -2.61 -28.90
CA GLU A 474 22.81 -3.74 -28.16
C GLU A 474 23.66 -4.63 -29.09
N ALA A 475 24.89 -4.92 -28.67
CA ALA A 475 25.83 -5.70 -29.45
C ALA A 475 26.75 -6.52 -28.56
N VAL A 476 27.10 -7.73 -29.01
CA VAL A 476 28.07 -8.56 -28.30
C VAL A 476 29.45 -7.91 -28.40
N LYS A 477 30.09 -7.66 -27.26
CA LYS A 477 31.45 -7.12 -27.20
C LYS A 477 32.40 -8.06 -27.95
N PRO A 478 33.27 -7.55 -28.85
CA PRO A 478 34.24 -8.38 -29.55
C PRO A 478 35.12 -9.17 -28.59
N LEU A 479 35.52 -10.39 -28.99
CA LEU A 479 36.35 -11.28 -28.17
C LEU A 479 37.59 -10.57 -27.61
N GLU A 480 38.27 -9.76 -28.43
CA GLU A 480 39.46 -9.01 -28.00
C GLU A 480 39.22 -8.09 -26.80
N GLN A 481 38.00 -7.54 -26.64
CA GLN A 481 37.64 -6.67 -25.51
C GLN A 481 37.37 -7.45 -24.23
N VAL A 482 36.96 -8.72 -24.32
CA VAL A 482 36.59 -9.57 -23.18
C VAL A 482 37.58 -10.71 -22.93
N LYS A 483 38.60 -10.85 -23.77
CA LYS A 483 39.60 -11.94 -23.72
C LYS A 483 40.29 -12.06 -22.36
N ALA A 484 40.72 -10.93 -21.78
CA ALA A 484 41.36 -10.92 -20.46
C ALA A 484 40.41 -11.41 -19.36
N GLN A 485 39.18 -10.90 -19.34
CA GLN A 485 38.14 -11.32 -18.40
C GLN A 485 37.83 -12.81 -18.50
N ILE A 486 37.68 -13.34 -19.72
CA ILE A 486 37.45 -14.77 -19.96
C ILE A 486 38.64 -15.60 -19.48
N THR A 487 39.86 -15.14 -19.75
CA THR A 487 41.09 -15.82 -19.31
C THR A 487 41.11 -15.95 -17.80
N ASP A 488 40.85 -14.87 -17.07
CA ASP A 488 40.84 -14.86 -15.61
C ASP A 488 39.72 -15.76 -15.07
N THR A 489 38.53 -15.70 -15.67
CA THR A 489 37.39 -16.57 -15.30
C THR A 489 37.75 -18.05 -15.46
N LEU A 490 38.28 -18.44 -16.62
CA LEU A 490 38.68 -19.82 -16.91
C LEU A 490 39.82 -20.30 -16.01
N LYS A 491 40.80 -19.45 -15.72
CA LYS A 491 41.87 -19.78 -14.75
C LYS A 491 41.29 -20.00 -13.35
N HIS A 492 40.37 -19.14 -12.92
CA HIS A 492 39.70 -19.27 -11.64
C HIS A 492 38.88 -20.57 -11.56
N ASP A 493 38.12 -20.89 -12.60
CA ASP A 493 37.31 -22.11 -12.66
C ASP A 493 38.18 -23.37 -12.62
N LYS A 494 39.27 -23.42 -13.41
CA LYS A 494 40.24 -24.52 -13.37
C LYS A 494 40.89 -24.67 -12.00
N ALA A 495 41.30 -23.56 -11.39
CA ALA A 495 41.89 -23.55 -10.06
C ALA A 495 40.89 -24.07 -9.00
N THR A 496 39.64 -23.65 -9.09
CA THR A 496 38.55 -24.10 -8.22
C THR A 496 38.29 -25.60 -8.39
N GLN A 497 38.22 -26.10 -9.63
CA GLN A 497 38.05 -27.52 -9.91
C GLN A 497 39.23 -28.35 -9.37
N GLN A 498 40.46 -27.86 -9.55
CA GLN A 498 41.66 -28.49 -8.98
C GLN A 498 41.61 -28.52 -7.45
N ALA A 499 41.24 -27.39 -6.82
CA ALA A 499 41.12 -27.30 -5.37
C ALA A 499 40.07 -28.29 -4.84
N LYS A 500 38.91 -28.40 -5.48
CA LYS A 500 37.85 -29.38 -5.12
C LYS A 500 38.35 -30.81 -5.26
N ALA A 501 38.96 -31.18 -6.37
CA ALA A 501 39.52 -32.52 -6.56
C ALA A 501 40.62 -32.86 -5.53
N GLN A 502 41.47 -31.89 -5.20
CA GLN A 502 42.49 -32.05 -4.15
C GLN A 502 41.84 -32.20 -2.76
N ALA A 503 40.83 -31.40 -2.46
CA ALA A 503 40.07 -31.48 -1.21
C ALA A 503 39.38 -32.83 -1.06
N ASP A 504 38.76 -33.38 -2.10
CA ASP A 504 38.08 -34.69 -2.06
C ASP A 504 39.07 -35.84 -1.76
N LYS A 505 40.25 -35.78 -2.38
CA LYS A 505 41.32 -36.74 -2.09
C LYS A 505 41.79 -36.63 -0.65
N LEU A 506 42.07 -35.41 -0.18
CA LEU A 506 42.50 -35.15 1.19
C LEU A 506 41.42 -35.54 2.21
N LEU A 507 40.15 -35.25 1.93
CA LEU A 507 39.02 -35.60 2.78
C LEU A 507 38.95 -37.11 3.01
N THR A 508 39.22 -37.91 1.98
CA THR A 508 39.27 -39.38 2.07
C THR A 508 40.37 -39.84 3.03
N ASP A 509 41.58 -39.31 2.89
CA ASP A 509 42.72 -39.65 3.76
C ASP A 509 42.51 -39.16 5.21
N LEU A 510 41.91 -37.97 5.38
CA LEU A 510 41.61 -37.38 6.68
C LEU A 510 40.53 -38.16 7.44
N LYS A 511 39.49 -38.62 6.74
CA LYS A 511 38.48 -39.54 7.31
C LYS A 511 39.09 -40.89 7.73
N ALA A 512 40.17 -41.32 7.07
CA ALA A 512 40.96 -42.49 7.46
C ALA A 512 41.98 -42.21 8.59
N GLY A 513 42.08 -40.96 9.07
CA GLY A 513 42.97 -40.57 10.17
C GLY A 513 44.40 -40.17 9.76
N LYS A 514 44.67 -40.03 8.45
CA LYS A 514 46.01 -39.69 7.93
C LYS A 514 46.21 -38.16 7.87
N LEU A 515 46.58 -37.56 9.00
CA LEU A 515 46.76 -36.10 9.09
C LEU A 515 48.01 -35.57 8.35
N ASP A 516 49.01 -36.43 8.15
CA ASP A 516 50.22 -36.15 7.39
C ASP A 516 49.95 -35.80 5.92
N ALA A 517 48.80 -36.23 5.38
CA ALA A 517 48.34 -35.87 4.05
C ALA A 517 48.19 -34.34 3.85
N LEU A 518 47.83 -33.58 4.90
CA LEU A 518 47.78 -32.11 4.83
C LEU A 518 49.16 -31.52 4.63
N THR A 519 50.15 -31.96 5.42
CA THR A 519 51.53 -31.48 5.31
C THR A 519 52.17 -31.88 3.97
N ALA A 520 51.87 -33.09 3.47
CA ALA A 520 52.31 -33.54 2.15
C ALA A 520 51.72 -32.69 1.01
N ALA A 521 50.52 -32.12 1.22
CA ALA A 521 49.88 -31.18 0.31
C ALA A 521 50.31 -29.71 0.53
N GLY A 522 51.24 -29.44 1.46
CA GLY A 522 51.67 -28.08 1.81
C GLY A 522 50.63 -27.26 2.57
N LEU A 523 49.63 -27.91 3.16
CA LEU A 523 48.57 -27.26 3.93
C LEU A 523 48.86 -27.32 5.42
N THR A 524 48.51 -26.24 6.12
CA THR A 524 48.57 -26.16 7.58
C THR A 524 47.16 -26.05 8.13
N LEU A 525 46.93 -26.74 9.25
CA LEU A 525 45.67 -26.68 9.94
C LEU A 525 45.67 -25.46 10.88
N SER A 526 44.58 -24.69 10.86
CA SER A 526 44.42 -23.52 11.71
C SER A 526 44.42 -23.86 13.21
N ALA A 527 44.60 -22.83 14.03
CA ALA A 527 44.22 -22.91 15.44
C ALA A 527 42.72 -23.25 15.57
N SER A 528 42.36 -23.91 16.67
CA SER A 528 40.97 -24.21 17.00
C SER A 528 40.20 -22.91 17.24
N LYS A 529 39.04 -22.77 16.59
CA LYS A 529 38.09 -21.68 16.81
C LYS A 529 36.71 -22.25 17.15
N THR A 530 35.96 -21.57 18.01
CA THR A 530 34.57 -21.96 18.32
C THR A 530 33.61 -21.22 17.40
N VAL A 531 32.66 -21.93 16.82
CA VAL A 531 31.61 -21.37 15.96
C VAL A 531 30.22 -21.72 16.47
N ASP A 532 29.28 -20.81 16.25
CA ASP A 532 27.87 -20.95 16.62
C ASP A 532 27.00 -21.37 15.42
N ARG A 533 25.87 -22.03 15.69
CA ARG A 533 24.94 -22.51 14.65
C ARG A 533 24.39 -21.39 13.76
N ASN A 534 24.27 -20.18 14.31
CA ASN A 534 23.69 -19.02 13.62
C ASN A 534 24.75 -18.15 12.91
N ALA A 535 26.01 -18.61 12.86
CA ALA A 535 27.06 -17.89 12.16
C ALA A 535 26.75 -17.78 10.65
N GLN A 536 26.85 -16.57 10.11
CA GLN A 536 26.75 -16.30 8.67
C GLN A 536 28.10 -16.57 7.97
N ASP A 537 28.64 -17.77 8.21
CA ASP A 537 29.90 -18.26 7.66
C ASP A 537 29.65 -19.64 7.04
N PRO A 538 29.86 -19.86 5.73
CA PRO A 538 29.61 -21.15 5.10
C PRO A 538 30.48 -22.27 5.68
N VAL A 539 31.67 -21.96 6.22
CA VAL A 539 32.52 -22.94 6.92
C VAL A 539 31.85 -23.39 8.22
N ALA A 540 31.27 -22.47 8.98
CA ALA A 540 30.51 -22.80 10.19
C ALA A 540 29.26 -23.63 9.84
N GLN A 541 28.49 -23.24 8.82
CA GLN A 541 27.31 -23.99 8.39
C GLN A 541 27.65 -25.44 7.99
N ALA A 542 28.70 -25.62 7.20
CA ALA A 542 29.21 -26.95 6.86
C ALA A 542 29.62 -27.74 8.11
N ALA A 543 30.28 -27.09 9.08
CA ALA A 543 30.64 -27.71 10.34
C ALA A 543 29.42 -28.24 11.11
N PHE A 544 28.27 -27.55 11.09
CA PHE A 544 27.05 -28.01 11.75
C PHE A 544 26.31 -29.13 11.00
N ASN A 545 26.59 -29.32 9.71
CA ASN A 545 26.07 -30.45 8.91
C ASN A 545 26.88 -31.74 9.10
N LEU A 546 28.07 -31.66 9.70
CA LEU A 546 28.89 -32.83 9.97
C LEU A 546 28.38 -33.62 11.19
N PRO A 547 28.61 -34.95 11.24
CA PRO A 547 28.28 -35.75 12.41
C PRO A 547 29.08 -35.30 13.64
N GLN A 548 28.58 -35.59 14.84
CA GLN A 548 29.35 -35.38 16.06
C GLN A 548 30.64 -36.20 16.01
N PRO A 549 31.81 -35.62 16.35
CA PRO A 549 33.08 -36.35 16.35
C PRO A 549 33.07 -37.46 17.39
N ALA A 550 33.72 -38.57 17.06
CA ALA A 550 33.99 -39.63 18.02
C ALA A 550 35.19 -39.25 18.91
N ASP A 551 35.35 -39.93 20.05
CA ASP A 551 36.47 -39.65 20.97
C ASP A 551 37.82 -39.68 20.23
N ASN A 552 38.53 -38.55 20.31
CA ASN A 552 39.82 -38.32 19.66
C ASN A 552 39.83 -38.49 18.13
N LYS A 553 38.66 -38.40 17.46
CA LYS A 553 38.54 -38.46 15.99
C LYS A 553 37.64 -37.32 15.48
N PRO A 554 38.24 -36.27 14.88
CA PRO A 554 37.46 -35.17 14.31
C PRO A 554 36.55 -35.63 13.17
N SER A 555 35.40 -35.00 13.03
CA SER A 555 34.54 -35.16 11.85
C SER A 555 35.02 -34.22 10.76
N TRP A 556 35.39 -34.77 9.60
CA TRP A 556 35.91 -34.01 8.48
C TRP A 556 34.86 -33.75 7.40
N GLY A 557 34.88 -32.53 6.85
CA GLY A 557 34.08 -32.10 5.70
C GLY A 557 34.85 -31.13 4.81
N VAL A 558 34.18 -30.73 3.73
CA VAL A 558 34.65 -29.69 2.81
C VAL A 558 33.59 -28.60 2.77
N SER A 559 34.03 -27.35 2.71
CA SER A 559 33.20 -26.17 2.50
C SER A 559 33.93 -25.20 1.57
N GLU A 560 33.34 -24.04 1.37
CA GLU A 560 33.94 -22.88 0.71
C GLU A 560 33.96 -21.72 1.71
N ASP A 561 34.99 -20.88 1.72
CA ASP A 561 34.99 -19.66 2.53
C ASP A 561 34.34 -18.47 1.80
N MET A 562 34.21 -17.33 2.47
CA MET A 562 33.62 -16.13 1.87
C MET A 562 34.47 -15.53 0.74
N GLN A 563 35.72 -15.97 0.58
CA GLN A 563 36.63 -15.56 -0.47
C GLN A 563 36.60 -16.52 -1.68
N GLY A 564 35.80 -17.59 -1.63
CA GLY A 564 35.70 -18.60 -2.68
C GLY A 564 36.75 -19.69 -2.60
N ASN A 565 37.55 -19.76 -1.53
CA ASN A 565 38.53 -20.84 -1.38
C ASN A 565 37.87 -22.12 -0.91
N VAL A 566 38.42 -23.26 -1.34
CA VAL A 566 37.98 -24.57 -0.86
C VAL A 566 38.61 -24.86 0.51
N VAL A 567 37.79 -25.19 1.50
CA VAL A 567 38.23 -25.37 2.89
C VAL A 567 37.92 -26.77 3.39
N LEU A 568 38.94 -27.47 3.87
CA LEU A 568 38.78 -28.68 4.67
C LEU A 568 38.46 -28.27 6.11
N VAL A 569 37.36 -28.78 6.66
CA VAL A 569 36.87 -28.43 7.99
C VAL A 569 36.92 -29.66 8.88
N ALA A 570 37.57 -29.54 10.04
CA ALA A 570 37.54 -30.52 11.11
C ALA A 570 36.64 -30.01 12.24
N VAL A 571 35.66 -30.81 12.65
CA VAL A 571 34.92 -30.59 13.90
C VAL A 571 35.56 -31.45 14.97
N ASP A 572 36.22 -30.82 15.93
CA ASP A 572 36.94 -31.51 17.00
C ASP A 572 36.03 -31.81 18.19
N LYS A 573 35.14 -30.85 18.54
CA LYS A 573 34.23 -30.97 19.68
C LYS A 573 32.89 -30.30 19.39
N VAL A 574 31.82 -30.91 19.89
CA VAL A 574 30.51 -30.29 20.03
C VAL A 574 30.34 -29.86 21.48
N LYS A 575 29.99 -28.59 21.69
CA LYS A 575 29.76 -28.00 23.01
C LYS A 575 28.32 -27.54 23.11
N THR A 576 27.75 -27.64 24.31
CA THR A 576 26.57 -26.86 24.66
C THR A 576 26.99 -25.40 24.79
N GLY A 577 26.33 -24.50 24.08
CA GLY A 577 26.56 -23.07 24.29
C GLY A 577 25.75 -22.53 25.46
N SER A 578 25.62 -21.22 25.51
CA SER A 578 24.82 -20.54 26.52
C SER A 578 23.83 -19.59 25.86
N MET A 579 22.61 -19.54 26.39
CA MET A 579 21.57 -18.63 25.96
C MET A 579 21.03 -17.89 27.19
N PRO A 580 20.90 -16.55 27.15
CA PRO A 580 20.30 -15.79 28.25
C PRO A 580 18.87 -16.25 28.54
N GLN A 581 18.45 -16.24 29.82
CA GLN A 581 17.12 -16.71 30.23
C GLN A 581 15.98 -16.01 29.48
N ALA A 582 16.08 -14.69 29.25
CA ALA A 582 15.08 -13.95 28.50
C ALA A 582 14.91 -14.45 27.04
N GLN A 583 15.99 -14.90 26.39
CA GLN A 583 15.93 -15.49 25.06
C GLN A 583 15.34 -16.90 25.09
N ILE A 584 15.63 -17.67 26.15
CA ILE A 584 15.01 -18.99 26.37
C ILE A 584 13.50 -18.82 26.53
N ASP A 585 13.05 -17.88 27.35
CA ASP A 585 11.64 -17.64 27.62
C ASP A 585 10.90 -17.22 26.34
N GLU A 586 11.49 -16.34 25.52
CA GLU A 586 10.87 -15.93 24.25
C GLU A 586 10.87 -17.07 23.22
N MET A 587 11.94 -17.88 23.15
CA MET A 587 11.97 -19.05 22.28
C MET A 587 10.90 -20.07 22.67
N VAL A 588 10.78 -20.38 23.97
CA VAL A 588 9.76 -21.32 24.48
C VAL A 588 8.37 -20.78 24.18
N LYS A 589 8.12 -19.50 24.42
CA LYS A 589 6.86 -18.84 24.09
C LYS A 589 6.55 -18.92 22.60
N GLY A 590 7.53 -18.65 21.73
CA GLY A 590 7.39 -18.76 20.28
C GLY A 590 7.05 -20.19 19.83
N VAL A 591 7.70 -21.20 20.40
CA VAL A 591 7.41 -22.62 20.12
C VAL A 591 5.99 -22.99 20.57
N THR A 592 5.60 -22.62 21.78
CA THR A 592 4.25 -22.87 22.30
C THR A 592 3.18 -22.17 21.46
N GLN A 593 3.42 -20.92 21.03
CA GLN A 593 2.51 -20.21 20.13
C GLN A 593 2.40 -20.89 18.75
N ASN A 594 3.52 -21.35 18.20
CA ASN A 594 3.53 -22.07 16.93
C ASN A 594 2.79 -23.42 17.03
N ASN A 595 3.02 -24.19 18.09
CA ASN A 595 2.32 -25.45 18.34
C ASN A 595 0.82 -25.25 18.55
N ALA A 596 0.43 -24.21 19.29
CA ALA A 596 -0.96 -23.80 19.45
C ALA A 596 -1.61 -23.49 18.09
N GLN A 597 -0.90 -22.78 17.22
CA GLN A 597 -1.39 -22.48 15.88
C GLN A 597 -1.54 -23.75 15.01
N LEU A 598 -0.55 -24.65 15.02
CA LEU A 598 -0.64 -25.95 14.35
C LEU A 598 -1.82 -26.79 14.86
N THR A 599 -2.07 -26.76 16.17
CA THR A 599 -3.21 -27.47 16.78
C THR A 599 -4.54 -26.87 16.33
N PHE A 600 -4.65 -25.55 16.26
CA PHE A 600 -5.85 -24.88 15.75
C PHE A 600 -6.07 -25.15 14.25
N GLU A 601 -5.01 -25.15 13.45
CA GLU A 601 -5.07 -25.54 12.05
C GLU A 601 -5.52 -26.99 11.87
N ALA A 602 -5.02 -27.92 12.70
CA ALA A 602 -5.47 -29.31 12.70
C ALA A 602 -6.95 -29.45 13.10
N LEU A 603 -7.42 -28.68 14.08
CA LEU A 603 -8.84 -28.58 14.43
C LEU A 603 -9.66 -28.14 13.22
N LEU A 604 -9.28 -27.05 12.56
CA LEU A 604 -10.00 -26.53 11.40
C LEU A 604 -10.01 -27.53 10.24
N GLN A 605 -8.89 -28.21 9.98
CA GLN A 605 -8.80 -29.28 8.99
C GLN A 605 -9.77 -30.44 9.31
N ASN A 606 -9.85 -30.84 10.59
CA ASN A 606 -10.80 -31.87 11.03
C ASN A 606 -12.25 -31.41 10.86
N LEU A 607 -12.59 -30.19 11.29
CA LEU A 607 -13.92 -29.61 11.09
C LEU A 607 -14.31 -29.60 9.61
N ARG A 608 -13.38 -29.22 8.72
CA ARG A 608 -13.61 -29.20 7.28
C ARG A 608 -13.83 -30.58 6.69
N LYS A 609 -13.11 -31.59 7.21
CA LYS A 609 -13.23 -33.00 6.79
C LYS A 609 -14.56 -33.63 7.23
N GLU A 610 -15.05 -33.27 8.42
CA GLU A 610 -16.30 -33.81 8.98
C GLU A 610 -17.55 -33.07 8.50
N ALA A 611 -17.39 -31.82 8.08
CA ALA A 611 -18.51 -31.00 7.65
C ALA A 611 -19.12 -31.43 6.32
N LYS A 612 -20.44 -31.21 6.21
CA LYS A 612 -21.17 -31.33 4.94
C LYS A 612 -21.09 -30.02 4.19
N ILE A 613 -20.10 -29.90 3.31
CA ILE A 613 -19.88 -28.72 2.46
C ILE A 613 -20.47 -28.97 1.07
N LYS A 614 -21.43 -28.15 0.66
CA LYS A 614 -21.99 -28.14 -0.70
C LYS A 614 -21.66 -26.81 -1.37
N TYR A 615 -20.91 -26.85 -2.47
CA TYR A 615 -20.64 -25.66 -3.27
C TYR A 615 -21.84 -25.34 -4.16
N GLY A 616 -22.26 -24.08 -4.19
CA GLY A 616 -23.35 -23.61 -5.05
C GLY A 616 -22.85 -23.05 -6.38
N ALA A 617 -23.78 -22.56 -7.20
CA ALA A 617 -23.46 -22.09 -8.56
C ALA A 617 -22.48 -20.91 -8.55
N ALA A 618 -22.52 -20.06 -7.52
CA ALA A 618 -21.62 -18.92 -7.39
C ALA A 618 -20.17 -19.32 -7.04
N ALA A 619 -19.92 -20.58 -6.66
CA ALA A 619 -18.58 -21.14 -6.50
C ALA A 619 -18.09 -21.95 -7.73
N GLN A 620 -19.01 -22.33 -8.63
CA GLN A 620 -18.72 -23.18 -9.80
C GLN A 620 -18.73 -22.42 -11.14
N MET A 621 -19.48 -21.32 -11.24
CA MET A 621 -19.45 -20.42 -12.39
C MET A 621 -18.33 -19.39 -12.23
N GLN A 622 -17.06 -19.79 -12.28
CA GLN A 622 -15.91 -18.89 -12.48
C GLN A 622 -14.59 -19.62 -12.57
#